data_AF-A0A858CT03-F1
#
_entry.id   AF-A0A858CT03-F1
#
_cell.length_a   1.000
_cell.length_b   1.000
_cell.length_c   1.000
_cell.angle_alpha   90.00
_cell.angle_beta   90.00
_cell.angle_gamma   90.00
#
_symmetry.space_group_name_H-M   'P 1'
#
loop_
_entity.id
_entity.type
_entity.pdbx_description
1 polymer ?
#
loop_
_entity_poly.entity_id
_entity_poly.type
_entity_poly.pdbx_seq_one_letter_code
_entity_poly.pdbx_strand_id
1 'polypeptide(L)' 'MKTRHALPVVALAILAPSLAQAYIGPGAGISAIGAALALLAAVFFAIVGFVWYPVKRLLRKRKAANAPAPGETKPGE' A
#
# COMPACT_ATOMS: atom_id res chain seq x y z
N MET A 1 -48.32 -23.96 -32.45
CA MET A 1 -47.46 -23.37 -33.49
C MET A 1 -46.77 -22.06 -33.06
N LYS A 2 -46.39 -21.90 -31.78
CA LYS A 2 -45.97 -20.58 -31.23
C LYS A 2 -44.49 -20.45 -30.81
N THR A 3 -43.68 -21.51 -30.83
CA THR A 3 -42.32 -21.49 -30.25
C THR A 3 -41.18 -21.67 -31.25
N ARG A 4 -41.46 -21.74 -32.57
CA ARG A 4 -40.44 -21.96 -33.62
C ARG A 4 -39.34 -20.89 -33.68
N HIS A 5 -39.59 -19.72 -33.12
CA HIS A 5 -38.64 -18.61 -33.06
C HIS A 5 -37.86 -18.57 -31.73
N ALA A 6 -38.18 -19.42 -30.76
CA ALA A 6 -37.51 -19.40 -29.45
C ALA A 6 -36.03 -19.79 -29.58
N LEU A 7 -35.72 -20.81 -30.38
CA LEU A 7 -34.36 -21.29 -30.59
C LEU A 7 -33.44 -20.23 -31.23
N PRO A 8 -33.80 -19.57 -32.36
CA PRO A 8 -32.96 -18.52 -32.92
C PRO A 8 -32.89 -17.27 -32.02
N VAL A 9 -33.94 -16.94 -31.27
CA VAL A 9 -33.92 -15.79 -30.33
C VAL A 9 -32.95 -16.04 -29.17
N VAL A 10 -32.95 -17.25 -28.62
CA VAL A 10 -32.00 -17.63 -27.56
C VAL A 10 -30.57 -17.66 -28.09
N ALA A 11 -30.36 -18.20 -29.30
CA ALA A 11 -29.05 -18.20 -29.94
C ALA A 11 -28.54 -16.75 -30.17
N LEU A 12 -29.41 -15.85 -30.63
CA LEU A 12 -29.07 -14.45 -30.85
C LEU A 12 -28.74 -13.72 -29.54
N ALA A 13 -29.43 -14.05 -28.44
CA ALA A 13 -29.17 -13.47 -27.12
C ALA A 13 -27.82 -13.92 -26.53
N ILE A 14 -27.38 -15.15 -26.81
CA ILE A 14 -26.08 -15.68 -26.36
C ILE A 14 -24.92 -15.10 -27.20
N LEU A 15 -25.15 -14.88 -28.50
CA LEU A 15 -24.17 -14.27 -29.39
C LEU A 15 -24.14 -12.73 -29.31
N ALA A 16 -25.03 -12.12 -28.53
CA ALA A 16 -25.00 -10.69 -28.31
C ALA A 16 -23.67 -10.29 -27.64
N PRO A 17 -22.96 -9.27 -28.15
CA PRO A 17 -21.71 -8.83 -27.56
C PRO A 17 -21.96 -8.42 -26.11
N SER A 18 -21.29 -9.09 -25.18
CA SER A 18 -21.32 -8.69 -23.77
C SER A 18 -20.78 -7.27 -23.67
N LEU A 19 -21.55 -6.37 -23.05
CA LEU A 19 -21.12 -4.99 -22.76
C LEU A 19 -19.68 -5.03 -22.27
N ALA A 20 -18.78 -4.37 -23.00
CA ALA A 20 -17.39 -4.26 -22.59
C ALA A 20 -17.37 -3.65 -21.19
N GLN A 21 -17.11 -4.47 -20.16
CA GLN A 21 -16.83 -4.02 -18.80
C GLN A 21 -15.47 -3.31 -18.73
N ALA A 22 -15.14 -2.52 -19.74
CA ALA A 22 -13.98 -1.64 -19.77
C ALA A 22 -14.23 -0.38 -18.94
N TYR A 23 -15.48 -0.07 -18.60
CA TYR A 23 -15.81 0.97 -17.63
C TYR A 23 -15.77 0.40 -16.22
N ILE A 24 -14.60 0.44 -15.61
CA ILE A 24 -14.49 0.46 -14.16
C ILE A 24 -15.20 1.74 -13.70
N GLY A 25 -16.32 1.60 -12.97
CA GLY A 25 -17.07 2.75 -12.47
C GLY A 25 -16.17 3.71 -11.70
N PRO A 26 -16.48 5.02 -11.67
CA PRO A 26 -15.56 6.04 -11.17
C PRO A 26 -15.12 5.77 -9.72
N GLY A 27 -16.00 5.19 -8.90
CA GLY A 27 -15.68 4.77 -7.53
C GLY A 27 -14.68 3.61 -7.46
N ALA A 28 -14.80 2.62 -8.32
CA ALA A 28 -13.88 1.47 -8.37
C ALA A 28 -12.51 1.86 -8.94
N GLY A 29 -12.46 2.82 -9.88
CA GLY A 29 -11.21 3.32 -10.43
C GLY A 29 -10.42 4.12 -9.40
N ILE A 30 -11.09 5.06 -8.71
CA ILE A 30 -10.48 5.89 -7.67
C ILE A 30 -10.01 5.02 -6.49
N SER A 31 -10.80 4.03 -6.06
CA SER A 31 -10.42 3.14 -4.96
C SER A 31 -9.23 2.24 -5.33
N ALA A 32 -9.17 1.72 -6.56
CA ALA A 32 -8.03 0.93 -7.04
C ALA A 32 -6.74 1.75 -7.06
N ILE A 33 -6.78 2.99 -7.57
CA ILE A 33 -5.63 3.90 -7.57
C ILE A 33 -5.21 4.22 -6.12
N GLY A 34 -6.18 4.55 -5.26
CA GLY A 34 -5.91 4.84 -3.85
C GLY A 34 -5.26 3.66 -3.11
N ALA A 35 -5.75 2.44 -3.33
CA ALA A 35 -5.18 1.23 -2.74
C ALA A 35 -3.76 0.96 -3.23
N ALA A 36 -3.48 1.17 -4.51
CA ALA A 36 -2.14 1.02 -5.07
C ALA A 36 -1.15 2.02 -4.44
N LEU A 37 -1.55 3.29 -4.33
CA LEU A 37 -0.73 4.32 -3.68
C LEU A 37 -0.50 4.03 -2.19
N ALA A 38 -1.55 3.58 -1.48
CA ALA A 38 -1.45 3.21 -0.07
C ALA A 38 -0.49 2.02 0.13
N LEU A 39 -0.53 1.02 -0.75
CA LEU A 39 0.39 -0.12 -0.72
C LEU A 39 1.84 0.34 -0.92
N LEU A 40 2.10 1.20 -1.92
CA LEU A 40 3.43 1.74 -2.16
C LEU A 40 3.95 2.53 -0.96
N ALA A 41 3.12 3.39 -0.37
CA ALA A 41 3.45 4.15 0.83
C ALA A 41 3.73 3.21 2.02
N ALA A 42 2.90 2.19 2.22
CA ALA A 42 3.07 1.21 3.30
C ALA A 42 4.40 0.45 3.17
N VAL A 43 4.76 0.01 1.96
CA VAL A 43 6.05 -0.65 1.71
C VAL A 43 7.22 0.31 1.99
N PHE A 44 7.13 1.55 1.52
CA PHE A 44 8.15 2.57 1.79
C PHE A 44 8.33 2.81 3.30
N PHE A 45 7.24 3.02 4.03
CA PHE A 45 7.28 3.23 5.48
C PHE A 45 7.75 1.98 6.24
N ALA A 46 7.42 0.78 5.77
CA ALA A 46 7.93 -0.45 6.36
C ALA A 46 9.45 -0.53 6.25
N ILE A 47 10.02 -0.21 5.08
CA ILE A 47 11.48 -0.17 4.88
C ILE A 47 12.11 0.91 5.76
N VAL A 48 11.60 2.15 5.71
CA VAL A 48 12.15 3.26 6.49
C VAL A 48 12.06 2.97 7.99
N GLY A 49 10.92 2.48 8.48
CA GLY A 49 10.72 2.12 9.88
C GLY A 49 11.64 0.98 10.33
N PHE A 50 11.81 -0.03 9.47
CA PHE A 50 12.72 -1.15 9.71
C PHE A 50 14.18 -0.70 9.82
N VAL A 51 14.63 0.22 8.95
CA VAL A 51 16.00 0.76 8.98
C VAL A 51 16.19 1.78 10.12
N TRP A 52 15.18 2.57 10.44
CA TRP A 52 15.27 3.60 11.47
C TRP A 52 15.46 3.02 12.88
N TYR A 53 14.78 1.91 13.19
CA TYR A 53 14.87 1.25 14.49
C TYR A 53 16.31 0.87 14.90
N PRO A 54 17.09 0.11 14.11
CA PRO A 54 18.47 -0.24 14.44
C PRO A 54 19.38 0.99 14.49
N VAL A 55 19.22 1.94 13.55
CA VAL A 55 20.02 3.18 13.53
C VAL A 55 19.81 3.97 14.83
N LYS A 56 18.57 4.21 15.22
CA LYS A 56 18.24 4.92 16.46
C LYS A 56 18.77 4.17 17.69
N ARG A 57 18.72 2.84 17.69
CA ARG A 57 19.26 2.00 18.78
C ARG A 57 20.77 2.15 18.91
N LEU A 58 21.51 2.15 17.81
CA LEU A 58 22.97 2.30 17.80
C LEU A 58 23.39 3.71 18.23
N LEU A 59 22.70 4.75 17.75
CA LEU A 59 22.97 6.14 18.14
C LEU A 59 22.78 6.36 19.65
N ARG A 60 21.75 5.77 20.25
CA ARG A 60 21.53 5.85 21.72
C ARG A 60 22.66 5.19 22.51
N LYS A 61 23.18 4.05 22.06
CA LYS A 61 24.33 3.39 22.70
C LYS A 61 25.58 4.26 22.66
N ARG A 62 25.87 4.91 21.53
CA ARG A 62 27.01 5.82 21.37
C ARG A 62 26.89 7.05 22.26
N LYS A 63 25.67 7.59 22.43
CA LYS A 63 25.43 8.76 23.29
C LYS A 63 25.54 8.43 24.78
N ALA A 64 25.19 7.21 25.18
CA ALA A 64 25.38 6.72 26.55
C ALA A 64 26.85 6.43 26.88
N ALA A 65 27.63 5.93 25.91
CA ALA A 65 29.06 5.67 26.08
C ALA A 65 29.92 6.95 26.14
N ASN A 66 29.47 8.03 25.50
CA ASN A 66 30.13 9.34 25.54
C ASN A 66 29.53 10.29 26.59
N ALA A 67 28.67 9.80 27.49
CA ALA A 67 28.24 10.61 28.63
C ALA A 67 29.43 10.75 29.59
N PRO A 68 29.85 11.98 29.95
CA PRO A 68 30.88 12.18 30.96
C PRO A 68 30.42 11.48 32.26
N ALA A 69 31.34 10.81 32.94
CA ALA A 69 31.03 10.20 34.22
C ALA A 69 30.43 11.27 35.17
N PRO A 70 29.36 10.96 35.92
CA PRO A 70 28.83 11.89 36.92
C PRO A 70 29.88 12.03 38.03
N GLY A 71 30.76 13.02 37.91
CA GLY A 71 31.88 13.21 38.84
C GLY A 71 33.11 13.92 38.30
N GLU A 72 33.18 14.25 37.00
CA GLU A 72 34.29 15.06 36.47
C GLU A 72 34.09 16.55 36.83
N THR A 73 34.22 16.86 38.12
CA THR A 73 34.57 18.21 38.56
C THR A 73 35.94 18.51 37.98
N LYS A 74 35.99 19.37 36.95
CA LYS A 74 37.24 19.97 36.49
C LYS A 74 37.92 20.63 37.69
N PRO A 75 39.12 20.20 38.12
CA PRO A 75 39.90 20.97 39.06
C PRO A 75 40.53 22.12 38.29
N GLY A 76 40.05 23.34 38.55
CA GLY A 76 40.72 24.59 38.14
C GLY A 76 40.04 25.34 37.00
N GLU A 77 38.97 26.06 37.32
CA GLU A 77 38.80 27.47 36.93
C GLU A 77 38.50 28.28 38.20
#